data_AF-A0A4P2PWI8-F1
#
_entry.id   AF-A0A4P2PWI8-F1
#
_cell.length_a   1.000
_cell.length_b   1.000
_cell.length_c   1.000
_cell.angle_alpha   90.00
_cell.angle_beta   90.00
_cell.angle_gamma   90.00
#
_symmetry.space_group_name_H-M   'P 1'
#
loop_
_entity.id
_entity.type
_entity.pdbx_description
1 polymer ?
#
loop_
_entity_poly.entity_id
_entity_poly.type
_entity_poly.pdbx_seq_one_letter_code
_entity_poly.pdbx_strand_id
1 'polypeptide(L)'
;MRSHALWFLSASAILGQLGCEPDVTGGACPDPGDPEVHYLSRDPSYCARIDFDCPPSQELFSGECGCGCVGPEAPACPDPSGPGVHYVSRDPEECHLIDFMCSPGEEQFSNACGCGCIAPEPEPCPDASDPAVHYVSRDPRECELVDFACSPPEVQFSNACGCGCIAPELPVGSTRQGG
;
A
#
# COMPACT_ATOMS: atom_id res chain seq x y z
N MET A 1 -24.41 45.10 -74.35
CA MET A 1 -25.36 44.03 -73.95
C MET A 1 -24.66 43.14 -72.94
N ARG A 2 -25.33 42.88 -71.80
CA ARG A 2 -24.94 42.05 -70.64
C ARG A 2 -23.85 42.68 -69.74
N SER A 3 -24.08 43.29 -68.58
CA SER A 3 -24.96 43.09 -67.41
C SER A 3 -24.48 42.07 -66.35
N HIS A 4 -24.18 42.63 -65.16
CA HIS A 4 -24.14 42.07 -63.77
C HIS A 4 -22.97 41.13 -63.41
N ALA A 5 -22.35 41.16 -62.22
CA ALA A 5 -22.71 41.73 -60.92
C ALA A 5 -21.46 42.09 -60.07
N LEU A 6 -21.56 43.19 -59.32
CA LEU A 6 -20.74 43.55 -58.15
C LEU A 6 -20.86 42.49 -57.06
N TRP A 7 -19.87 42.33 -56.18
CA TRP A 7 -20.05 42.36 -54.71
C TRP A 7 -18.69 42.56 -54.02
N PHE A 8 -18.52 43.76 -53.45
CA PHE A 8 -17.52 44.13 -52.45
C PHE A 8 -18.07 43.81 -51.06
N LEU A 9 -17.31 43.11 -50.20
CA LEU A 9 -17.40 43.16 -48.73
C LEU A 9 -16.03 42.69 -48.19
N SER A 10 -15.14 43.59 -47.81
CA SER A 10 -15.05 44.31 -46.51
C SER A 10 -14.56 43.45 -45.35
N ALA A 11 -13.48 43.94 -44.76
CA ALA A 11 -12.68 43.38 -43.69
C ALA A 11 -13.32 43.55 -42.30
N SER A 12 -12.70 42.86 -41.34
CA SER A 12 -12.72 43.05 -39.89
C SER A 12 -13.81 42.32 -39.09
N ALA A 13 -13.39 41.18 -38.52
CA ALA A 13 -13.65 40.88 -37.12
C ALA A 13 -12.36 40.31 -36.51
N ILE A 14 -11.61 41.16 -35.81
CA ILE A 14 -10.62 40.79 -34.79
C ILE A 14 -11.40 40.79 -33.48
N LEU A 15 -11.48 39.64 -32.80
CA LEU A 15 -11.85 39.52 -31.38
C LEU A 15 -11.33 38.17 -30.84
N GLY A 16 -10.26 38.23 -30.04
CA GLY A 16 -9.71 37.20 -29.12
C GLY A 16 -9.18 35.93 -29.79
N GLN A 17 -7.90 35.53 -29.77
CA GLN A 17 -6.90 35.55 -28.69
C GLN A 17 -7.47 35.15 -27.32
N LEU A 18 -7.61 33.83 -27.15
CA LEU A 18 -7.18 32.96 -26.04
C LEU A 18 -7.70 31.58 -26.48
N GLY A 19 -6.95 30.81 -27.28
CA GLY A 19 -5.81 30.09 -26.73
C GLY A 19 -6.28 28.96 -25.80
N CYS A 20 -7.29 28.18 -26.20
CA CYS A 20 -7.41 26.82 -25.66
C CYS A 20 -6.34 26.01 -26.40
N GLU A 21 -5.16 25.89 -25.82
CA GLU A 21 -4.24 24.81 -26.13
C GLU A 21 -4.81 23.56 -25.43
N PRO A 22 -5.40 22.57 -26.14
CA PRO A 22 -5.42 21.22 -25.62
C PRO A 22 -4.04 20.64 -25.90
N ASP A 23 -3.05 21.06 -25.12
CA ASP A 23 -1.76 20.39 -25.04
C ASP A 23 -1.96 19.11 -24.20
N VAL A 24 -2.62 18.11 -24.79
CA VAL A 24 -2.33 16.68 -24.58
C VAL A 24 -2.77 15.96 -25.85
N THR A 25 -1.77 15.54 -26.61
CA THR A 25 -1.80 14.56 -27.70
C THR A 25 -3.02 13.63 -27.71
N GLY A 26 -3.78 13.65 -28.82
CA GLY A 26 -4.63 12.53 -29.21
C GLY A 26 -3.79 11.28 -29.49
N GLY A 27 -3.47 10.55 -28.43
CA GLY A 27 -2.94 9.18 -28.45
C GLY A 27 -4.05 8.20 -28.09
N ALA A 28 -3.89 6.94 -28.50
CA ALA A 28 -4.84 5.87 -28.21
C ALA A 28 -5.21 5.80 -26.71
N CYS A 29 -6.43 5.35 -26.40
CA CYS A 29 -6.87 5.08 -25.04
C CYS A 29 -5.82 4.28 -24.25
N PRO A 30 -5.55 4.61 -22.97
CA PRO A 30 -4.68 3.81 -22.12
C PRO A 30 -5.09 2.33 -22.14
N ASP A 31 -4.13 1.42 -22.30
CA ASP A 31 -4.43 -0.02 -22.40
C ASP A 31 -5.00 -0.52 -21.07
N PRO A 32 -6.24 -1.02 -21.02
CA PRO A 32 -6.81 -1.57 -19.78
C PRO A 32 -6.13 -2.85 -19.29
N GLY A 33 -5.25 -3.47 -20.09
CA GLY A 33 -4.40 -4.58 -19.68
C GLY A 33 -3.08 -4.17 -19.04
N ASP A 34 -2.73 -2.88 -19.06
CA ASP A 34 -1.55 -2.35 -18.41
C ASP A 34 -1.79 -2.23 -16.89
N PRO A 35 -0.97 -2.86 -16.03
CA PRO A 35 -1.13 -2.75 -14.58
C PRO A 35 -0.94 -1.33 -14.03
N GLU A 36 -0.29 -0.43 -14.78
CA GLU A 36 -0.13 0.98 -14.40
C GLU A 36 -1.33 1.85 -14.78
N VAL A 37 -2.37 1.28 -15.40
CA VAL A 37 -3.57 1.99 -15.84
C VAL A 37 -4.75 1.61 -14.96
N HIS A 38 -5.25 2.57 -14.16
CA HIS A 38 -6.43 2.38 -13.34
C HIS A 38 -7.59 3.25 -13.84
N TYR A 39 -8.59 2.61 -14.46
CA TYR A 39 -9.82 3.28 -14.87
C TYR A 39 -10.79 3.45 -13.70
N LEU A 40 -11.14 4.69 -13.35
CA LEU A 40 -12.27 4.97 -12.47
C LEU A 40 -13.60 4.71 -13.20
N SER A 41 -13.68 5.14 -14.45
CA SER A 41 -14.83 4.88 -15.31
C SER A 41 -14.44 4.95 -16.78
N ARG A 42 -15.14 4.18 -17.61
CA ARG A 42 -15.05 4.24 -19.08
C ARG A 42 -16.16 5.11 -19.71
N ASP A 43 -17.05 5.68 -18.89
CA ASP A 43 -18.09 6.59 -19.36
C ASP A 43 -17.62 8.05 -19.21
N PRO A 44 -17.36 8.77 -20.33
CA PRO A 44 -16.94 10.17 -20.28
C PRO A 44 -17.98 11.08 -19.61
N SER A 45 -19.27 10.71 -19.66
CA SER A 45 -20.34 11.48 -19.03
C SER A 45 -20.30 11.39 -17.50
N TYR A 46 -19.81 10.26 -16.97
CA TYR A 46 -19.57 10.08 -15.54
C TYR A 46 -18.34 10.87 -15.11
N CYS A 47 -17.26 10.77 -15.88
CA CYS A 47 -16.00 11.48 -15.64
C CYS A 47 -16.16 13.00 -15.61
N ALA A 48 -17.02 13.56 -16.46
CA ALA A 48 -17.33 14.99 -16.48
C ALA A 48 -18.09 15.51 -15.23
N ARG A 49 -18.51 14.63 -14.32
CA ARG A 49 -19.33 14.97 -13.14
C ARG A 49 -18.65 14.68 -11.81
N ILE A 50 -17.52 13.98 -11.83
CA ILE A 50 -16.77 13.64 -10.63
C ILE A 50 -15.51 14.49 -10.57
N ASP A 51 -15.10 14.80 -9.34
CA ASP A 51 -13.81 15.39 -9.05
C ASP A 51 -13.00 14.32 -8.33
N PHE A 52 -11.80 14.05 -8.81
CA PHE A 52 -10.93 13.01 -8.26
C PHE A 52 -9.47 13.36 -8.50
N ASP A 53 -8.63 12.95 -7.57
CA ASP A 53 -7.19 13.11 -7.65
C ASP A 53 -6.51 11.75 -7.76
N CYS A 54 -5.39 11.72 -8.47
CA CYS A 54 -4.50 10.58 -8.50
C CYS A 54 -3.45 10.70 -7.38
N PRO A 55 -2.88 9.57 -6.90
CA PRO A 55 -1.69 9.60 -6.06
C PRO A 55 -0.56 10.42 -6.70
N PRO A 56 0.37 10.99 -5.91
CA PRO A 56 1.41 11.91 -6.42
C PRO A 56 2.36 11.29 -7.45
N SER A 57 2.42 9.97 -7.56
CA SER A 57 3.22 9.24 -8.56
C SER A 57 2.48 8.94 -9.86
N GLN A 58 1.21 9.32 -9.97
CA GLN A 58 0.34 8.99 -11.09
C GLN A 58 -0.21 10.26 -11.75
N GLU A 59 -0.37 10.18 -13.07
CA GLU A 59 -0.98 11.23 -13.88
C GLU A 59 -2.46 10.96 -14.09
N LEU A 60 -3.28 12.00 -13.94
CA LEU A 60 -4.70 11.92 -14.25
C LEU A 60 -4.91 11.95 -15.76
N PHE A 61 -5.71 11.01 -16.28
CA PHE A 61 -6.22 11.09 -17.63
C PHE A 61 -7.75 11.26 -17.61
N SER A 62 -8.27 12.09 -18.51
CA SER A 62 -9.70 12.19 -18.78
C SER A 62 -9.92 12.48 -20.25
N GLY A 63 -10.89 11.82 -20.87
CA GLY A 63 -11.17 11.99 -22.29
C GLY A 63 -12.28 11.07 -22.79
N GLU A 64 -12.32 10.86 -24.10
CA GLU A 64 -13.35 10.03 -24.75
C GLU A 64 -13.35 8.56 -24.27
N CYS A 65 -12.19 8.08 -23.82
CA CYS A 65 -12.00 6.72 -23.31
C CYS A 65 -12.45 6.53 -21.86
N GLY A 66 -12.85 7.61 -21.17
CA GLY A 66 -13.15 7.64 -19.75
C GLY A 66 -12.13 8.44 -18.95
N CYS A 67 -11.96 8.07 -17.69
CA CYS A 67 -11.06 8.75 -16.75
C CYS A 67 -10.44 7.78 -15.76
N GLY A 68 -9.25 8.14 -15.29
CA GLY A 68 -8.46 7.30 -14.43
C GLY A 68 -7.11 7.89 -14.09
N CYS A 69 -6.26 7.06 -13.53
CA CYS A 69 -4.88 7.36 -13.22
C CYS A 69 -3.97 6.44 -14.03
N VAL A 70 -2.87 7.00 -14.57
CA VAL A 70 -1.82 6.25 -15.24
C VAL A 70 -0.48 6.52 -14.57
N GLY A 71 0.30 5.48 -14.36
CA GLY A 71 1.65 5.58 -13.83
C GLY A 71 1.92 4.54 -12.75
N PRO A 72 3.15 4.50 -12.25
CA PRO A 72 3.54 3.50 -11.26
C PRO A 72 2.65 3.60 -10.03
N GLU A 73 2.26 2.45 -9.49
CA GLU A 73 1.61 2.40 -8.19
C GLU A 73 2.44 3.20 -7.18
N ALA A 74 1.76 4.04 -6.39
CA ALA A 74 2.42 4.78 -5.34
C ALA A 74 3.17 3.81 -4.42
N PRO A 75 4.40 4.15 -3.98
CA PRO A 75 5.10 3.31 -3.04
C PRO A 75 4.21 3.07 -1.82
N ALA A 76 4.01 1.81 -1.45
CA ALA A 76 3.19 1.44 -0.32
C ALA A 76 3.77 2.07 0.95
N CYS A 77 3.10 3.11 1.45
CA CYS A 77 3.47 3.77 2.69
C CYS A 77 3.15 2.84 3.87
N PRO A 78 4.02 2.70 4.87
CA PRO A 78 3.67 2.05 6.13
C PRO A 78 2.40 2.66 6.74
N ASP A 79 1.42 1.84 7.12
CA ASP A 79 0.20 2.31 7.77
C ASP A 79 0.57 2.98 9.11
N PRO A 80 0.29 4.28 9.31
CA PRO A 80 0.59 4.95 10.57
C PRO A 80 -0.19 4.40 11.78
N SER A 81 -1.24 3.62 11.54
CA SER A 81 -2.00 2.90 12.58
C SER A 81 -1.51 1.46 12.77
N GLY A 82 -0.58 1.00 11.93
CA GLY A 82 -0.01 -0.33 11.98
C GLY A 82 0.76 -0.56 13.28
N PRO A 83 0.64 -1.74 13.91
CA PRO A 83 1.42 -2.05 15.10
C PRO A 83 2.91 -2.01 14.75
N GLY A 84 3.69 -1.31 15.57
CA GLY A 84 5.14 -1.18 15.35
C GLY A 84 5.56 -0.12 14.33
N VAL A 85 4.64 0.61 13.69
CA VAL A 85 4.98 1.72 12.78
C VAL A 85 5.06 3.03 13.56
N HIS A 86 6.20 3.71 13.49
CA HIS A 86 6.40 5.02 14.09
C HIS A 86 7.06 5.98 13.10
N TYR A 87 6.32 7.00 12.64
CA TYR A 87 6.86 8.07 11.81
C TYR A 87 7.60 9.10 12.65
N VAL A 88 8.82 9.43 12.22
CA VAL A 88 9.58 10.59 12.73
C VAL A 88 9.14 11.85 12.01
N SER A 89 9.03 11.79 10.68
CA SER A 89 8.38 12.83 9.87
C SER A 89 7.65 12.20 8.69
N ARG A 90 6.60 12.89 8.23
CA ARG A 90 5.86 12.57 6.98
C ARG A 90 6.30 13.43 5.80
N ASP A 91 7.24 14.35 6.01
CA ASP A 91 7.84 15.16 4.96
C ASP A 91 9.19 14.54 4.55
N PRO A 92 9.32 14.01 3.32
CA PRO A 92 10.57 13.44 2.83
C PRO A 92 11.75 14.42 2.87
N GLU A 93 11.51 15.72 2.69
CA GLU A 93 12.57 16.73 2.73
C GLU A 93 13.07 16.94 4.16
N GLU A 94 12.17 16.91 5.15
CA GLU A 94 12.53 16.98 6.56
C GLU A 94 13.32 15.74 6.98
N CYS A 95 12.99 14.57 6.43
CA CYS A 95 13.71 13.32 6.68
C CYS A 95 15.19 13.36 6.25
N HIS A 96 15.56 14.19 5.27
CA HIS A 96 16.95 14.40 4.90
C HIS A 96 17.73 15.27 5.89
N LEU A 97 17.03 15.99 6.77
CA LEU A 97 17.61 16.93 7.73
C LEU A 97 17.67 16.35 9.17
N ILE A 98 16.84 15.34 9.46
CA ILE A 98 16.75 14.72 10.79
C ILE A 98 17.64 13.48 10.84
N ASP A 99 18.51 13.42 11.84
CA ASP A 99 19.23 12.21 12.22
C ASP A 99 18.46 11.49 13.33
N PHE A 100 18.07 10.24 13.10
CA PHE A 100 17.34 9.42 14.07
C PHE A 100 17.79 7.96 14.02
N MET A 101 17.60 7.27 15.14
CA MET A 101 17.91 5.85 15.28
C MET A 101 16.69 5.11 15.83
N CYS A 102 16.44 3.91 15.32
CA CYS A 102 15.38 3.03 15.80
C CYS A 102 15.83 2.18 16.99
N SER A 103 14.87 1.64 17.74
CA SER A 103 15.16 0.74 18.86
C SER A 103 15.76 -0.58 18.37
N PRO A 104 16.47 -1.35 19.23
CA PRO A 104 16.96 -2.68 18.84
C PRO A 104 15.83 -3.57 18.33
N GLY A 105 15.99 -4.13 17.13
CA GLY A 105 15.00 -4.99 16.47
C GLY A 105 14.01 -4.25 15.57
N GLU A 106 14.03 -2.92 15.54
CA GLU A 106 13.27 -2.12 14.57
C GLU A 106 14.11 -1.80 13.33
N GLU A 107 13.46 -1.67 12.19
CA GLU A 107 14.06 -1.26 10.93
C GLU A 107 13.75 0.20 10.62
N GLN A 108 14.74 0.95 10.17
CA GLN A 108 14.54 2.32 9.70
C GLN A 108 13.98 2.30 8.28
N PHE A 109 12.98 3.15 8.02
CA PHE A 109 12.52 3.45 6.68
C PHE A 109 12.66 4.94 6.37
N SER A 110 12.95 5.25 5.11
CA SER A 110 12.93 6.61 4.56
C SER A 110 12.55 6.51 3.08
N ASN A 111 11.36 6.97 2.73
CA ASN A 111 10.79 6.86 1.39
C ASN A 111 9.92 8.09 1.06
N ALA A 112 9.20 8.07 -0.06
CA ALA A 112 8.35 9.18 -0.49
C ALA A 112 7.20 9.52 0.49
N CYS A 113 6.93 8.64 1.46
CA CYS A 113 5.91 8.85 2.50
C CYS A 113 6.47 9.50 3.77
N GLY A 114 7.79 9.72 3.83
CA GLY A 114 8.51 10.20 5.00
C GLY A 114 9.48 9.16 5.56
N CYS A 115 9.76 9.25 6.84
CA CYS A 115 10.77 8.44 7.51
C CYS A 115 10.33 8.07 8.92
N GLY A 116 10.82 6.92 9.38
CA GLY A 116 10.49 6.40 10.69
C GLY A 116 11.09 5.04 10.96
N CYS A 117 10.52 4.37 11.95
CA CYS A 117 10.88 3.04 12.39
C CYS A 117 9.70 2.11 12.21
N ILE A 118 9.98 0.88 11.78
CA ILE A 118 9.00 -0.20 11.71
C ILE A 118 9.52 -1.40 12.49
N ALA A 119 8.77 -1.83 13.49
CA ALA A 119 9.04 -3.09 14.18
C ALA A 119 8.49 -4.25 13.33
N PRO A 120 9.15 -5.42 13.33
CA PRO A 120 8.55 -6.63 12.79
C PRO A 120 7.23 -6.90 13.50
N GLU A 121 6.25 -7.44 12.77
CA GLU A 121 5.01 -7.86 13.40
C GLU A 121 5.32 -8.86 14.52
N PRO A 122 4.71 -8.69 15.71
CA PRO A 122 4.94 -9.63 16.79
C PRO A 122 4.46 -11.01 16.34
N GLU A 123 5.34 -12.02 16.50
CA GLU A 123 4.99 -13.42 16.29
C GLU A 123 3.69 -13.74 17.05
N PRO A 124 2.68 -14.34 16.38
CA PRO A 124 1.43 -14.64 17.03
C PRO A 124 1.64 -15.60 18.20
N CYS A 125 0.95 -15.33 19.30
CA CYS A 125 0.99 -16.20 20.47
C CYS A 125 0.47 -17.60 20.12
N PRO A 126 1.13 -18.68 20.58
CA PRO A 126 0.58 -20.03 20.47
C PRO A 126 -0.84 -20.09 21.04
N ASP A 127 -1.78 -20.69 20.31
CA ASP A 127 -3.18 -20.80 20.76
C ASP A 127 -3.25 -21.68 22.01
N ALA A 128 -3.63 -21.09 23.14
CA ALA A 128 -3.74 -21.83 24.39
C ALA A 128 -4.89 -22.86 24.42
N SER A 129 -5.76 -22.85 23.40
CA SER A 129 -6.83 -23.84 23.20
C SER A 129 -6.33 -25.06 22.43
N ASP A 130 -5.18 -24.96 21.77
CA ASP A 130 -4.56 -26.07 21.06
C ASP A 130 -4.01 -27.09 22.08
N PRO A 131 -4.45 -28.36 22.05
CA PRO A 131 -3.92 -29.39 22.95
C PRO A 131 -2.43 -29.69 22.76
N ALA A 132 -1.83 -29.28 21.64
CA ALA A 132 -0.39 -29.36 21.42
C ALA A 132 0.39 -28.25 22.17
N VAL A 133 -0.29 -27.22 22.67
CA VAL A 133 0.33 -26.08 23.35
C VAL A 133 0.11 -26.18 24.86
N HIS A 134 1.21 -26.24 25.62
CA HIS A 134 1.17 -26.21 27.08
C HIS A 134 1.95 -25.01 27.61
N TYR A 135 1.22 -24.00 28.11
CA TYR A 135 1.83 -22.85 28.79
C TYR A 135 2.26 -23.21 30.21
N VAL A 136 3.50 -22.87 30.54
CA VAL A 136 4.02 -22.86 31.91
C VAL A 136 3.65 -21.54 32.59
N SER A 137 3.85 -20.41 31.91
CA SER A 137 3.36 -19.11 32.32
C SER A 137 3.00 -18.25 31.10
N ARG A 138 2.06 -17.32 31.30
CA ARG A 138 1.67 -16.28 30.32
C ARG A 138 2.27 -14.91 30.66
N ASP A 139 3.03 -14.80 31.75
CA ASP A 139 3.83 -13.60 32.04
C ASP A 139 5.28 -13.85 31.58
N PRO A 140 5.78 -13.14 30.55
CA PRO A 140 7.16 -13.29 30.09
C PRO A 140 8.20 -13.05 31.19
N ARG A 141 7.89 -12.23 32.21
CA ARG A 141 8.82 -11.98 33.32
C ARG A 141 8.90 -13.16 34.27
N GLU A 142 7.83 -13.94 34.42
CA GLU A 142 7.90 -15.20 35.17
C GLU A 142 8.73 -16.23 34.41
N CYS A 143 8.64 -16.23 33.08
CA CYS A 143 9.41 -17.13 32.21
C CYS A 143 10.92 -16.94 32.29
N GLU A 144 11.39 -15.74 32.63
CA GLU A 144 12.81 -15.48 32.91
C GLU A 144 13.28 -16.10 34.24
N LEU A 145 12.36 -16.42 35.15
CA LEU A 145 12.64 -16.90 36.51
C LEU A 145 12.40 -18.41 36.68
N VAL A 146 11.53 -19.01 35.86
CA VAL A 146 11.22 -20.43 35.94
C VAL A 146 12.11 -21.26 35.01
N ASP A 147 12.73 -22.29 35.58
CA ASP A 147 13.43 -23.31 34.81
C ASP A 147 12.47 -24.47 34.53
N PHE A 148 12.27 -24.80 33.27
CA PHE A 148 11.40 -25.89 32.84
C PHE A 148 11.98 -26.59 31.61
N ALA A 149 11.64 -27.86 31.45
CA ALA A 149 12.05 -28.66 30.31
C ALA A 149 10.82 -29.33 29.69
N CYS A 150 10.79 -29.37 28.36
CA CYS A 150 9.76 -30.06 27.61
C CYS A 150 10.11 -31.54 27.42
N SER A 151 9.09 -32.40 27.36
CA SER A 151 9.33 -33.83 27.14
C SER A 151 9.48 -34.08 25.64
N PRO A 152 10.49 -34.82 25.16
CA PRO A 152 10.58 -35.16 23.74
C PRO A 152 9.27 -35.85 23.27
N PRO A 153 8.69 -35.43 22.13
CA PRO A 153 9.27 -34.60 21.07
C PRO A 153 8.93 -33.10 21.14
N GLU A 154 8.39 -32.60 22.24
CA GLU A 154 8.00 -31.19 22.40
C GLU A 154 9.19 -30.23 22.34
N VAL A 155 8.93 -29.03 21.81
CA VAL A 155 9.89 -27.93 21.72
C VAL A 155 9.49 -26.82 22.68
N GLN A 156 10.48 -26.27 23.39
CA GLN A 156 10.29 -25.14 24.28
C GLN A 156 10.10 -23.84 23.48
N PHE A 157 9.16 -23.00 23.91
CA PHE A 157 9.06 -21.62 23.48
C PHE A 157 9.14 -20.67 24.66
N SER A 158 9.71 -19.49 24.43
CA SER A 158 9.67 -18.35 25.33
C SER A 158 9.66 -17.08 24.49
N ASN A 159 8.57 -16.33 24.55
CA ASN A 159 8.35 -15.13 23.74
C ASN A 159 7.50 -14.11 24.52
N ALA A 160 7.08 -13.03 23.85
CA ALA A 160 6.27 -11.97 24.46
C ALA A 160 4.90 -12.47 25.01
N CYS A 161 4.47 -13.67 24.65
CA CYS A 161 3.23 -14.28 25.10
C CYS A 161 3.39 -15.16 26.34
N GLY A 162 4.63 -15.42 26.76
CA GLY A 162 4.97 -16.30 27.87
C GLY A 162 5.89 -17.43 27.43
N CYS A 163 5.76 -18.57 28.09
CA CYS A 163 6.65 -19.71 27.87
C CYS A 163 5.94 -21.03 28.10
N GLY A 164 6.41 -22.06 27.42
CA GLY A 164 5.82 -23.38 27.51
C GLY A 164 6.42 -24.36 26.53
N CYS A 165 5.67 -25.42 26.27
CA CYS A 165 6.03 -26.51 25.40
C CYS A 165 5.00 -26.62 24.27
N ILE A 166 5.48 -26.85 23.04
CA ILE A 166 4.64 -27.11 21.87
C ILE A 166 5.01 -28.49 21.32
N ALA A 167 4.03 -29.38 21.26
CA ALA A 167 4.20 -30.67 20.61
C ALA A 167 4.25 -30.48 19.08
N PRO A 168 5.12 -31.20 18.36
CA PRO A 168 5.07 -31.20 16.90
C PRO A 168 3.72 -31.77 16.45
N GLU A 169 3.17 -31.22 15.36
CA GLU A 169 1.96 -31.74 14.75
C GLU A 169 2.17 -33.24 14.44
N LEU A 170 1.50 -34.11 15.19
CA LEU A 170 1.57 -35.53 14.92
C LEU A 170 0.99 -35.78 13.53
N PRO A 171 1.65 -36.55 12.66
CA PRO A 171 1.04 -36.96 11.41
C PRO A 171 -0.25 -37.71 11.73
N VAL A 172 -1.37 -37.20 11.20
CA VAL A 172 -2.70 -37.80 11.32
C VAL A 172 -2.66 -39.18 10.65
N GLY A 173 -2.34 -40.24 11.39
CA GLY A 173 -2.20 -41.56 10.79
C GLY A 173 -1.66 -42.72 11.62
N SER A 174 -1.14 -42.53 12.84
CA SER A 174 -0.71 -43.68 13.65
C SER A 174 -1.89 -44.29 14.41
N THR A 175 -2.66 -45.12 13.71
CA THR A 175 -3.45 -46.18 14.36
C THR A 175 -2.50 -47.08 15.16
N ARG A 176 -2.65 -47.03 16.48
CA ARG A 176 -2.00 -47.94 17.43
C ARG A 176 -2.60 -49.34 17.23
N GLN A 177 -1.98 -50.16 16.40
CA GLN A 177 -2.16 -51.62 16.42
C GLN A 177 -1.02 -52.25 17.22
N GLY A 178 -1.38 -53.05 18.22
CA GLY A 178 -0.46 -53.93 18.96
C GLY A 178 -0.53 -53.70 20.46
N GLY A 179 -0.86 -54.68 21.30
CA GLY A 179 -1.15 -56.10 21.06
C GLY A 179 -1.66 -56.75 22.34
#